data_AF-A0A937MYR4-F1
#
_entry.id   AF-A0A937MYR4-F1
#
_cell.length_a   1.000
_cell.length_b   1.000
_cell.length_c   1.000
_cell.angle_alpha   90.00
_cell.angle_beta   90.00
_cell.angle_gamma   90.00
#
_symmetry.space_group_name_H-M   'P 1'
#
loop_
_entity.id
_entity.type
_entity.pdbx_description
1 polymer ?
#
loop_
_entity_poly.entity_id
_entity_poly.type
_entity_poly.pdbx_seq_one_letter_code
_entity_poly.pdbx_strand_id
1 'polypeptide(L)'
;MKNFAICFLLFTGVSCTSLFAMKYILWAMFKWGGSGAIVLALIFICIYIGGFFTLTKKWTEHEQRVSLAGLRWIWILGIVQLAVMGGLYHLLPQFFPAILADFFFS
;
A
#
# COMPACT_ATOMS: atom_id res chain seq x y z
N MET A 1 23.81 -8.89 -4.31
CA MET A 1 22.71 -8.93 -5.32
C MET A 1 21.44 -9.62 -4.82
N LYS A 2 21.49 -10.84 -4.22
CA LYS A 2 20.28 -11.55 -3.73
C LYS A 2 19.40 -10.73 -2.76
N ASN A 3 19.99 -10.04 -1.79
CA ASN A 3 19.22 -9.25 -0.81
C ASN A 3 18.50 -8.05 -1.44
N PHE A 4 19.12 -7.41 -2.45
CA PHE A 4 18.51 -6.29 -3.18
C PHE A 4 17.29 -6.75 -3.99
N ALA A 5 17.39 -7.89 -4.68
CA ALA A 5 16.28 -8.46 -5.42
C ALA A 5 15.09 -8.81 -4.49
N ILE A 6 15.37 -9.32 -3.29
CA ILE A 6 14.32 -9.61 -2.29
C ILE A 6 13.68 -8.33 -1.77
N CYS A 7 14.47 -7.30 -1.44
CA CYS A 7 13.94 -5.99 -1.06
C CYS A 7 13.05 -5.39 -2.16
N PHE A 8 13.49 -5.47 -3.42
CA PHE A 8 12.74 -4.97 -4.56
C PHE A 8 11.44 -5.74 -4.78
N LEU A 9 11.44 -7.07 -4.64
CA LEU A 9 10.23 -7.89 -4.72
C LEU A 9 9.26 -7.56 -3.58
N LEU A 10 9.74 -7.41 -2.36
CA LEU A 10 8.91 -7.01 -1.22
C LEU A 10 8.32 -5.62 -1.44
N PHE A 11 9.13 -4.66 -1.87
CA PHE A 11 8.67 -3.31 -2.21
C PHE A 11 7.61 -3.33 -3.30
N THR A 12 7.84 -4.07 -4.39
CA THR A 12 6.90 -4.19 -5.50
C THR A 12 5.59 -4.83 -5.04
N GLY A 13 5.66 -5.92 -4.26
CA GLY A 13 4.47 -6.59 -3.72
C GLY A 13 3.65 -5.68 -2.81
N VAL A 14 4.31 -4.98 -1.88
CA VAL A 14 3.65 -4.00 -0.99
C VAL A 14 3.04 -2.87 -1.81
N SER A 15 3.77 -2.32 -2.78
CA SER A 15 3.30 -1.21 -3.63
C SER A 15 2.10 -1.62 -4.48
N CYS A 16 2.13 -2.79 -5.11
CA CYS A 16 0.98 -3.30 -5.87
C CYS A 16 -0.23 -3.54 -4.97
N THR A 17 -0.04 -4.14 -3.79
CA THR A 17 -1.13 -4.38 -2.85
C THR A 17 -1.76 -3.07 -2.39
N SER A 18 -0.94 -2.05 -2.10
CA SER A 18 -1.37 -0.69 -1.81
C SER A 18 -2.18 -0.06 -2.96
N LEU A 19 -1.72 -0.20 -4.20
CA LEU A 19 -2.45 0.29 -5.37
C LEU A 19 -3.82 -0.38 -5.51
N PHE A 20 -3.92 -1.70 -5.32
CA PHE A 20 -5.21 -2.38 -5.34
C PHE A 20 -6.12 -1.94 -4.20
N ALA A 21 -5.58 -1.80 -2.98
CA ALA A 21 -6.34 -1.30 -1.84
C ALA A 21 -6.93 0.10 -2.12
N MET A 22 -6.14 0.99 -2.70
CA MET A 22 -6.58 2.30 -3.15
C MET A 22 -7.74 2.19 -4.16
N LYS A 23 -7.69 1.26 -5.12
CA LYS A 23 -8.77 1.06 -6.10
C LYS A 23 -10.08 0.70 -5.44
N TYR A 24 -10.04 -0.21 -4.47
CA TYR A 24 -11.24 -0.60 -3.72
C TYR A 24 -11.77 0.52 -2.82
N ILE A 25 -10.89 1.31 -2.20
CA ILE A 25 -11.29 2.46 -1.39
C ILE A 25 -11.99 3.51 -2.28
N LEU A 26 -11.42 3.81 -3.45
CA LEU A 26 -12.03 4.72 -4.41
C LEU A 26 -13.39 4.19 -4.90
N TRP A 27 -13.45 2.93 -5.30
CA TRP A 27 -14.71 2.29 -5.71
C TRP A 27 -15.77 2.38 -4.60
N ALA A 28 -15.39 2.11 -3.35
CA ALA A 28 -16.29 2.23 -2.20
C ALA A 28 -16.72 3.68 -1.97
N MET A 29 -15.84 4.64 -2.20
CA MET A 29 -16.20 6.06 -2.14
C MET A 29 -17.26 6.43 -3.18
N PHE A 30 -17.13 5.92 -4.41
CA PHE A 30 -18.10 6.17 -5.49
C PHE A 30 -19.42 5.43 -5.31
N LYS A 31 -19.40 4.19 -4.77
CA LYS A 31 -20.61 3.36 -4.63
C LYS A 31 -21.32 3.54 -3.30
N TRP A 32 -20.57 3.65 -2.21
CA TRP A 32 -21.07 3.64 -0.84
C TRP A 32 -20.85 4.97 -0.11
N GLY A 33 -20.26 5.97 -0.79
CA GLY A 33 -19.96 7.27 -0.21
C GLY A 33 -18.76 7.25 0.73
N GLY A 34 -18.51 8.37 1.40
CA GLY A 34 -17.35 8.55 2.27
C GLY A 34 -17.30 7.56 3.45
N SER A 35 -18.45 7.19 4.03
CA SER A 35 -18.50 6.24 5.15
C SER A 35 -18.03 4.84 4.75
N GLY A 36 -18.44 4.34 3.58
CA GLY A 36 -17.99 3.06 3.05
C GLY A 36 -16.49 3.04 2.73
N ALA A 37 -15.98 4.14 2.17
CA ALA A 37 -14.55 4.30 1.91
C ALA A 37 -13.71 4.30 3.20
N ILE A 38 -14.16 4.97 4.25
CA ILE A 38 -13.48 5.01 5.55
C ILE A 38 -13.41 3.61 6.17
N VAL A 39 -14.51 2.85 6.14
CA VAL A 39 -14.53 1.48 6.68
C VAL A 39 -13.54 0.58 5.94
N LEU A 40 -13.52 0.61 4.60
CA LEU A 40 -12.54 -0.16 3.83
C LEU A 40 -11.10 0.31 4.09
N ALA A 41 -10.86 1.61 4.19
CA ALA A 41 -9.55 2.15 4.50
C ALA A 41 -9.04 1.65 5.86
N LEU A 42 -9.89 1.61 6.89
CA LEU A 42 -9.54 1.06 8.20
C LEU A 42 -9.20 -0.44 8.13
N ILE A 43 -9.99 -1.22 7.38
CA ILE A 43 -9.71 -2.65 7.16
C ILE A 43 -8.34 -2.84 6.50
N PHE A 44 -8.04 -2.08 5.44
CA PHE A 44 -6.76 -2.16 4.77
C PHE A 44 -5.59 -1.70 5.66
N ILE A 45 -5.77 -0.68 6.49
CA ILE A 45 -4.77 -0.26 7.48
C ILE A 45 -4.49 -1.41 8.47
N CYS A 46 -5.53 -2.07 8.99
CA CYS A 46 -5.37 -3.21 9.88
C CYS A 46 -4.62 -4.37 9.20
N ILE A 47 -4.97 -4.69 7.96
CA ILE A 47 -4.27 -5.73 7.17
C ILE A 47 -2.81 -5.33 6.93
N TYR A 48 -2.55 -4.06 6.62
CA TYR A 48 -1.22 -3.55 6.34
C TYR A 48 -0.30 -3.61 7.56
N ILE A 49 -0.79 -3.15 8.72
CA ILE A 49 -0.07 -3.19 9.99
C ILE A 49 0.08 -4.64 10.46
N GLY A 50 -0.99 -5.43 10.42
CA GLY A 50 -0.96 -6.85 10.79
C GLY A 50 -0.01 -7.66 9.91
N GLY A 51 0.06 -7.34 8.61
CA GLY A 51 1.01 -7.91 7.66
C GLY A 51 2.45 -7.62 8.06
N PHE A 52 2.76 -6.37 8.45
CA PHE A 52 4.09 -6.00 8.98
C PHE A 52 4.47 -6.87 10.18
N PHE A 53 3.60 -6.92 11.20
CA PHE A 53 3.87 -7.67 12.42
C PHE A 53 4.06 -9.16 12.16
N THR A 54 3.20 -9.75 11.32
CA THR A 54 3.28 -11.16 10.94
C THR A 54 4.59 -11.47 10.21
N LEU A 55 4.98 -10.62 9.27
CA LEU A 55 6.25 -10.74 8.56
C LEU A 55 7.41 -10.61 9.54
N THR A 56 7.45 -9.56 10.38
CA THR A 56 8.54 -9.36 11.34
C THR A 56 8.66 -10.50 12.34
N LYS A 57 7.53 -11.06 12.82
CA LYS A 57 7.54 -12.17 13.78
C LYS A 57 8.22 -13.40 13.17
N LYS A 58 7.79 -13.82 11.98
CA LYS A 58 8.42 -14.93 11.23
C LYS A 58 9.84 -14.60 10.75
N TRP A 59 10.15 -13.32 10.54
CA TRP A 59 11.49 -12.85 10.15
C TRP A 59 12.54 -13.03 11.25
N THR A 60 12.11 -13.03 12.51
CA THR A 60 12.98 -13.27 13.68
C THR A 60 13.38 -14.75 13.80
N GLU A 61 12.63 -15.67 13.16
CA GLU A 61 12.81 -17.12 13.26
C GLU A 61 13.61 -17.72 12.09
N HIS A 62 13.89 -16.97 11.01
CA HIS A 62 14.58 -17.48 9.80
C HIS A 62 15.74 -16.57 9.36
N GLU A 63 16.71 -17.15 8.64
CA GLU A 63 17.89 -16.48 8.09
C GLU A 63 17.56 -15.07 7.55
N GLN A 64 18.13 -14.04 8.17
CA GLN A 64 17.88 -12.64 7.82
C GLN A 64 18.44 -12.31 6.43
N ARG A 65 17.57 -12.36 5.41
CA ARG A 65 17.93 -11.93 4.04
C ARG A 65 17.81 -10.42 3.83
N VAL A 66 17.07 -9.71 4.68
CA VAL A 66 16.82 -8.26 4.65
C VAL A 66 16.88 -7.73 6.07
N SER A 67 17.47 -6.56 6.27
CA SER A 67 17.54 -5.93 7.59
C SER A 67 16.15 -5.45 8.03
N LEU A 68 15.89 -5.47 9.33
CA LEU A 68 14.64 -4.94 9.91
C LEU A 68 14.42 -3.47 9.51
N ALA A 69 15.50 -2.69 9.43
CA ALA A 69 15.47 -1.31 8.97
C ALA A 69 14.99 -1.20 7.51
N GLY A 70 15.48 -2.06 6.62
CA GLY A 70 15.03 -2.10 5.23
C GLY A 70 13.56 -2.48 5.10
N LEU A 71 13.10 -3.47 5.88
CA LEU A 71 11.69 -3.85 5.90
C LEU A 71 10.78 -2.74 6.41
N ARG A 72 11.19 -2.00 7.45
CA ARG A 72 10.49 -0.80 7.94
C ARG A 72 10.40 0.27 6.87
N TRP A 73 11.48 0.55 6.15
CA TRP A 73 11.48 1.52 5.06
C TRP A 73 10.52 1.15 3.94
N ILE A 74 10.51 -0.12 3.53
CA ILE A 74 9.55 -0.62 2.53
C ILE A 74 8.11 -0.37 2.98
N TRP A 75 7.81 -0.65 4.26
CA TRP A 75 6.48 -0.41 4.82
C TRP A 75 6.12 1.07 4.95
N ILE A 76 7.08 1.93 5.30
CA ILE A 76 6.83 3.39 5.36
C ILE A 76 6.56 3.93 3.96
N LEU A 77 7.36 3.54 2.96
CA LEU A 77 7.18 3.98 1.58
C LEU A 77 5.82 3.56 1.02
N GLY A 78 5.34 2.35 1.33
CA GLY A 78 4.00 1.91 0.93
C GLY A 78 2.87 2.75 1.53
N ILE A 79 3.00 3.21 2.79
CA ILE A 79 2.03 4.14 3.41
C ILE A 79 2.12 5.53 2.77
N VAL A 80 3.33 6.04 2.56
CA VAL A 80 3.53 7.34 1.93
C VAL A 80 2.93 7.33 0.53
N GLN A 81 3.11 6.25 -0.23
CA GLN A 81 2.49 6.08 -1.55
C GLN A 81 0.96 6.14 -1.46
N LEU A 82 0.33 5.42 -0.53
CA LEU A 82 -1.12 5.47 -0.30
C LEU A 82 -1.59 6.88 0.06
N ALA A 83 -0.90 7.56 0.97
CA ALA A 83 -1.26 8.90 1.43
C ALA A 83 -1.14 9.94 0.31
N VAL A 84 -0.05 9.90 -0.46
CA VAL A 84 0.18 10.80 -1.59
C VAL A 84 -0.85 10.56 -2.68
N MET A 85 -1.10 9.30 -3.07
CA MET A 85 -2.09 9.01 -4.10
C MET A 85 -3.52 9.35 -3.65
N GLY A 86 -3.87 9.01 -2.41
CA GLY A 86 -5.14 9.39 -1.76
C GLY A 86 -5.36 10.89 -1.76
N GLY A 87 -4.35 11.63 -1.32
CA GLY A 87 -4.37 13.09 -1.27
C GLY A 87 -4.44 13.74 -2.65
N LEU A 88 -3.62 13.28 -3.61
CA LEU A 88 -3.65 13.77 -4.99
C LEU A 88 -5.02 13.55 -5.63
N TYR A 89 -5.63 12.39 -5.41
CA TYR A 89 -6.96 12.11 -5.91
C TYR A 89 -8.02 13.04 -5.28
N HIS A 90 -7.97 13.25 -3.96
CA HIS A 90 -9.01 14.02 -3.26
C HIS A 90 -8.90 15.53 -3.48
N LEU A 91 -7.68 16.08 -3.44
CA LEU A 91 -7.43 17.51 -3.46
C LEU A 91 -7.16 18.07 -4.86
N LEU A 92 -6.55 17.24 -5.72
CA LEU A 92 -5.98 17.67 -6.99
C LEU A 92 -6.34 16.67 -8.11
N PRO A 93 -7.63 16.34 -8.32
CA PRO A 93 -8.04 15.32 -9.29
C PRO A 93 -7.55 15.64 -10.71
N GLN A 94 -7.38 16.93 -11.06
CA GLN A 94 -6.82 17.38 -12.34
C GLN A 94 -5.34 17.03 -12.55
N PHE A 95 -4.58 16.80 -11.49
CA PHE A 95 -3.17 16.38 -11.54
C PHE A 95 -3.00 14.88 -11.31
N PHE A 96 -4.12 14.15 -11.17
CA PHE A 96 -4.08 12.71 -11.02
C PHE A 96 -3.67 12.07 -12.36
N PRO A 97 -2.56 11.30 -12.42
CA PRO A 97 -2.02 10.84 -13.70
C PRO A 97 -3.04 9.98 -14.47
N ALA A 98 -3.25 10.28 -15.76
CA ALA A 98 -4.26 9.60 -16.58
C ALA A 98 -4.12 8.08 -16.59
N ILE A 99 -2.90 7.55 -16.69
CA ILE A 99 -2.62 6.10 -16.63
C ILE A 99 -3.13 5.48 -15.31
N LEU A 100 -2.98 6.20 -14.20
CA LEU A 100 -3.46 5.75 -12.90
C LEU A 100 -4.98 5.94 -12.80
N ALA A 101 -5.52 7.03 -13.33
CA ALA A 101 -6.97 7.25 -13.42
C ALA A 101 -7.66 6.10 -14.17
N ASP A 102 -7.13 5.70 -15.33
CA ASP A 102 -7.64 4.57 -16.10
C ASP A 102 -7.58 3.29 -15.28
N PHE A 103 -6.43 2.98 -14.65
CA PHE A 103 -6.34 1.81 -13.78
C PHE A 103 -7.38 1.79 -12.65
N PHE A 104 -7.70 2.95 -12.06
CA PHE A 104 -8.64 3.06 -10.95
C PHE A 104 -10.11 3.07 -11.39
N PHE A 105 -10.42 3.61 -12.57
CA PHE A 105 -11.80 3.87 -13.03
C PHE A 105 -12.28 3.03 -14.22
N SER A 106 -11.38 2.29 -14.88
CA SER A 106 -11.72 1.18 -15.79
C SER A 106 -12.03 -0.10 -15.01
#